data_AF-A0A6I2R8T8-F1
#
_entry.id   AF-A0A6I2R8T8-F1
#
_cell.length_a   1.000
_cell.length_b   1.000
_cell.length_c   1.000
_cell.angle_alpha   90.00
_cell.angle_beta   90.00
_cell.angle_gamma   90.00
#
_symmetry.space_group_name_H-M   'P 1'
#
loop_
_entity.id
_entity.type
_entity.pdbx_description
1 polymer ?
#
loop_
_entity_poly.entity_id
_entity_poly.type
_entity_poly.pdbx_seq_one_letter_code
_entity_poly.pdbx_strand_id
1 'polypeptide(L)'
;MKREHTACEFKMDPSLPVLLVAERADSYGFYLCKAQHLSEQDKQRFSDDWKERILHPVSEEVELKHMHCEDFYSVVQTSQYEGAFLGCSNQVYSISQEQWDQLLATDARRSMERAEKEKQEEVESLRIQKQQAEHQMQDGRLPDRDGARRLRKQYNDTYNEGGEGFVPHFFFQEEYLSICSRLTELEQN
;
A
#
# COMPACT_ATOMS: atom_id res chain seq x y z
N MET A 1 6.31 -5.97 8.04
CA MET A 1 6.98 -6.51 9.25
C MET A 1 6.38 -7.88 9.48
N LYS A 2 7.14 -8.98 9.36
CA LYS A 2 6.57 -10.32 9.61
C LYS A 2 6.27 -10.42 11.10
N ARG A 3 5.05 -10.82 11.47
CA ARG A 3 4.70 -11.05 12.88
C ARG A 3 5.50 -12.25 13.36
N GLU A 4 6.54 -12.01 14.14
CA GLU A 4 7.09 -13.03 15.01
C GLU A 4 6.10 -13.16 16.18
N HIS A 5 5.05 -13.95 15.96
CA HIS A 5 4.22 -14.47 17.05
C HIS A 5 5.20 -15.16 18.00
N THR A 6 5.53 -14.51 19.12
CA THR A 6 6.38 -15.10 20.14
C THR A 6 5.70 -16.40 20.52
N ALA A 7 6.36 -17.52 20.23
CA ALA A 7 5.80 -18.86 20.19
C ALA A 7 5.29 -19.31 21.57
N CYS A 8 4.14 -18.80 21.99
CA CYS A 8 3.18 -19.64 22.68
C CYS A 8 2.54 -20.49 21.58
N GLU A 9 3.00 -21.72 21.44
CA GLU A 9 2.36 -22.72 20.59
C GLU A 9 1.00 -23.09 21.20
N PHE A 10 0.01 -22.21 21.03
CA PHE A 10 -1.38 -22.60 21.20
C PHE A 10 -1.69 -23.58 20.07
N LYS A 11 -2.16 -24.76 20.45
CA LYS A 11 -2.61 -25.74 19.47
C LYS A 11 -4.07 -25.46 19.18
N MET A 12 -4.47 -25.59 17.92
CA MET A 12 -5.88 -25.59 17.55
C MET A 12 -6.61 -26.63 18.39
N ASP A 13 -7.68 -26.22 19.05
CA ASP A 13 -8.56 -27.12 19.78
C ASP A 13 -9.73 -27.49 18.87
N PRO A 14 -9.84 -28.75 18.39
CA PRO A 14 -10.91 -29.16 17.49
C PRO A 14 -12.31 -29.05 18.11
N SER A 15 -12.40 -28.94 19.44
CA SER A 15 -13.68 -28.80 20.15
C SER A 15 -14.19 -27.37 20.18
N LEU A 16 -13.34 -26.37 19.88
CA LEU A 16 -13.70 -24.96 19.91
C LEU A 16 -14.19 -24.47 18.54
N PRO A 17 -15.16 -23.53 18.51
CA PRO A 17 -15.61 -22.93 17.26
C PRO A 17 -14.49 -22.14 16.60
N VAL A 18 -14.36 -22.30 15.28
CA VAL A 18 -13.46 -21.48 14.46
C VAL A 18 -14.25 -20.30 13.92
N LEU A 19 -13.78 -19.10 14.22
CA LEU A 19 -14.36 -17.84 13.76
C LEU A 19 -13.62 -17.35 12.51
N LEU A 20 -14.35 -16.73 11.59
CA LEU A 20 -13.76 -15.82 10.63
C LEU A 20 -13.58 -14.49 11.33
N VAL A 21 -12.37 -13.94 11.31
CA VAL A 21 -12.09 -12.69 11.99
C VAL A 21 -11.43 -11.67 11.09
N ALA A 22 -11.83 -10.43 11.31
CA ALA A 22 -11.17 -9.25 10.77
C ALA A 22 -10.43 -8.56 11.90
N GLU A 23 -9.16 -8.29 11.68
CA GLU A 23 -8.28 -7.64 12.62
C GLU A 23 -7.93 -6.24 12.11
N ARG A 24 -7.96 -5.27 13.02
CA ARG A 24 -7.42 -3.93 12.83
C ARG A 24 -6.33 -3.68 13.87
N ALA A 25 -5.19 -3.16 13.43
CA ALA A 25 -4.23 -2.51 14.32
C ALA A 25 -3.67 -1.24 13.66
N ASP A 26 -3.60 -0.16 14.44
CA ASP A 26 -3.09 1.11 13.94
C ASP A 26 -1.60 1.07 13.57
N SER A 27 -0.85 0.12 14.14
CA SER A 27 0.60 -0.02 13.92
C SER A 27 0.97 -0.84 12.68
N TYR A 28 0.08 -1.71 12.17
CA TYR A 28 0.44 -2.63 11.09
C TYR A 28 -0.68 -2.97 10.09
N GLY A 29 -1.89 -2.42 10.24
CA GLY A 29 -2.94 -2.47 9.21
C GLY A 29 -4.07 -3.45 9.49
N PHE A 30 -4.66 -3.98 8.40
CA PHE A 30 -5.87 -4.79 8.41
C PHE A 30 -5.61 -6.20 7.90
N TYR A 31 -6.12 -7.20 8.61
CA TYR A 31 -5.86 -8.61 8.31
C TYR A 31 -7.13 -9.44 8.46
N LEU A 32 -7.24 -10.49 7.66
CA LEU A 32 -8.27 -11.51 7.78
C LEU A 32 -7.62 -12.84 8.13
N CYS A 33 -8.18 -13.57 9.09
CA CYS A 33 -7.75 -14.95 9.36
C CYS A 33 -8.88 -15.73 10.03
N LYS A 34 -8.65 -17.03 10.23
CA LYS A 34 -9.45 -17.85 11.12
C LYS A 34 -8.84 -17.80 12.51
N ALA A 35 -9.66 -17.70 13.54
CA ALA A 35 -9.20 -17.70 14.92
C ALA A 35 -10.12 -18.51 15.84
N GLN A 36 -9.59 -18.89 17.00
CA GLN A 36 -10.33 -19.52 18.09
C GLN A 36 -10.09 -18.74 19.37
N HIS A 37 -11.05 -18.83 20.30
CA HIS A 37 -10.80 -18.50 21.70
C HIS A 37 -9.81 -19.48 22.33
N LEU A 38 -9.20 -19.09 23.44
CA LEU A 38 -8.31 -19.98 24.20
C LEU A 38 -9.06 -21.17 24.80
N SER A 39 -8.40 -22.32 24.86
CA SER A 39 -8.86 -23.48 25.62
C SER A 39 -8.91 -23.16 27.12
N GLU A 40 -9.75 -23.87 27.89
CA GLU A 40 -9.81 -23.70 29.35
C GLU A 40 -8.46 -23.95 30.04
N GLN A 41 -7.63 -24.81 29.46
CA GLN A 41 -6.26 -25.04 29.95
C GLN A 41 -5.38 -23.81 29.70
N ASP A 42 -5.45 -23.21 28.51
CA ASP A 42 -4.64 -22.04 28.14
C ASP A 42 -5.07 -20.78 28.87
N LYS A 43 -6.36 -20.64 29.18
CA LYS A 43 -6.90 -19.53 29.99
C LYS A 43 -6.25 -19.42 31.36
N GLN A 44 -5.78 -20.52 31.95
CA GLN A 44 -5.10 -20.52 33.27
C GLN A 44 -3.79 -19.71 33.28
N ARG A 45 -3.26 -19.38 32.11
CA ARG A 45 -2.01 -18.63 31.94
C ARG A 45 -2.22 -17.11 31.95
N PHE A 46 -3.47 -16.66 31.96
CA PHE A 46 -3.85 -15.26 31.80
C PHE A 46 -4.70 -14.78 32.98
N SER A 47 -4.70 -13.47 33.19
CA SER A 47 -5.57 -12.86 34.21
C SER A 47 -7.03 -12.94 33.78
N ASP A 48 -7.93 -12.85 34.78
CA ASP A 48 -9.38 -12.91 34.55
C ASP A 48 -9.87 -11.84 33.57
N ASP A 49 -9.23 -10.66 33.54
CA ASP A 49 -9.56 -9.55 32.65
C ASP A 49 -9.25 -9.84 31.16
N TRP A 50 -8.33 -10.77 30.88
CA TRP A 50 -7.80 -11.01 29.53
C TRP A 50 -8.13 -12.38 28.98
N LYS A 51 -8.27 -13.41 29.82
CA LYS A 51 -8.42 -14.80 29.38
C LYS A 51 -9.62 -15.07 28.47
N GLU A 52 -10.68 -14.26 28.57
CA GLU A 52 -11.89 -14.36 27.72
C GLU A 52 -11.85 -13.47 26.47
N ARG A 53 -10.82 -12.63 26.33
CA ARG A 53 -10.67 -11.66 25.23
C ARG A 53 -9.53 -12.00 24.28
N ILE A 54 -8.75 -13.03 24.61
CA ILE A 54 -7.62 -13.45 23.80
C ILE A 54 -8.10 -14.48 22.78
N LEU A 55 -7.83 -14.18 21.52
CA LEU A 55 -7.97 -15.12 20.43
C LEU A 55 -6.59 -15.59 19.97
N HIS A 56 -6.56 -16.75 19.33
CA HIS A 56 -5.39 -17.30 18.66
C HIS A 56 -5.70 -17.58 17.18
N PRO A 57 -4.89 -17.08 16.23
CA PRO A 57 -5.07 -17.38 14.82
C PRO A 57 -4.74 -18.85 14.51
N VAL A 58 -5.61 -19.51 13.75
CA VAL A 58 -5.50 -20.93 13.37
C VAL A 58 -5.42 -21.14 11.85
N SER A 59 -5.27 -20.06 11.09
CA SER A 59 -4.97 -20.09 9.66
C SER A 59 -3.88 -19.09 9.30
N GLU A 60 -3.41 -19.16 8.06
CA GLU A 60 -2.65 -18.07 7.46
C GLU A 60 -3.47 -16.77 7.47
N GLU A 61 -2.75 -15.66 7.62
CA GLU A 61 -3.30 -14.31 7.61
C GLU A 61 -3.32 -13.77 6.17
N VAL A 62 -4.43 -13.11 5.81
CA VAL A 62 -4.57 -12.36 4.55
C VAL A 62 -4.49 -10.87 4.88
N GLU A 63 -3.43 -10.22 4.41
CA GLU A 63 -3.23 -8.78 4.58
C GLU A 63 -4.08 -8.00 3.57
N LEU A 64 -4.85 -7.02 4.05
CA LEU A 64 -5.63 -6.09 3.23
C LEU A 64 -4.81 -4.78 3.07
N LYS A 65 -3.90 -4.78 2.09
CA LYS A 65 -2.85 -3.77 1.93
C LYS A 65 -3.34 -2.38 1.56
N HIS A 66 -4.51 -2.30 0.94
CA HIS A 66 -5.10 -1.08 0.40
C HIS A 66 -6.35 -0.66 1.18
N MET A 67 -6.65 -1.35 2.28
CA MET A 67 -7.78 -1.07 3.15
C MET A 67 -7.54 0.18 4.01
N HIS A 68 -8.58 0.99 4.14
CA HIS A 68 -8.62 2.14 5.03
C HIS A 68 -9.67 1.94 6.15
N CYS A 69 -9.54 2.69 7.25
CA CYS A 69 -10.46 2.59 8.39
C CYS A 69 -11.92 2.83 7.99
N GLU A 70 -12.19 3.80 7.12
CA GLU A 70 -13.56 4.12 6.67
C GLU A 70 -14.18 2.95 5.88
N ASP A 71 -13.41 2.38 4.95
CA ASP A 71 -13.82 1.21 4.17
C ASP A 71 -14.05 0.00 5.10
N PHE A 72 -13.15 -0.24 6.06
CA PHE A 72 -13.27 -1.34 7.02
C PHE A 72 -14.54 -1.23 7.85
N TYR A 73 -14.81 -0.06 8.44
CA TYR A 73 -15.98 0.16 9.29
C TYR A 73 -17.28 0.35 8.50
N SER A 74 -17.22 0.47 7.17
CA SER A 74 -18.41 0.34 6.33
C SER A 74 -18.95 -1.10 6.26
N VAL A 75 -18.08 -2.09 6.53
CA VAL A 75 -18.40 -3.53 6.49
C VAL A 75 -18.50 -4.13 7.90
N VAL A 76 -17.56 -3.79 8.79
CA VAL A 76 -17.44 -4.36 10.13
C VAL A 76 -18.06 -3.45 11.18
N GLN A 77 -18.98 -3.98 11.98
CA GLN A 77 -19.62 -3.23 13.07
C GLN A 77 -18.83 -3.34 14.37
N THR A 78 -18.78 -2.26 15.15
CA THR A 78 -18.08 -2.26 16.44
C THR A 78 -18.69 -3.21 17.47
N SER A 79 -19.97 -3.56 17.33
CA SER A 79 -20.66 -4.58 18.12
C SER A 79 -20.15 -6.00 17.88
N GLN A 80 -19.43 -6.25 16.78
CA GLN A 80 -18.82 -7.54 16.45
C GLN A 80 -17.44 -7.73 17.12
N TYR A 81 -17.05 -6.79 17.99
CA TYR A 81 -15.78 -6.88 18.70
C TYR A 81 -15.72 -8.14 19.56
N GLU A 82 -14.74 -8.98 19.27
CA GLU A 82 -14.56 -10.28 19.92
C GLU A 82 -13.39 -10.25 20.90
N GLY A 83 -12.35 -9.46 20.63
CA GLY A 83 -11.17 -9.41 21.48
C GLY A 83 -9.91 -8.90 20.79
N ALA A 84 -8.79 -9.51 21.12
CA ALA A 84 -7.46 -9.15 20.65
C ALA A 84 -6.58 -10.39 20.44
N PHE A 85 -5.53 -10.26 19.62
CA PHE A 85 -4.46 -11.24 19.57
C PHE A 85 -3.35 -10.85 20.56
N LEU A 86 -2.61 -11.83 21.05
CA LEU A 86 -1.57 -11.60 22.05
C LEU A 86 -0.47 -10.64 21.56
N GLY A 87 -0.04 -9.77 22.46
CA GLY A 87 1.11 -8.88 22.23
C GLY A 87 0.85 -7.73 21.25
N CYS A 88 -0.40 -7.52 20.84
CA CYS A 88 -0.75 -6.52 19.86
C CYS A 88 -1.82 -5.55 20.41
N SER A 89 -1.62 -4.25 20.22
CA SER A 89 -2.69 -3.26 20.39
C SER A 89 -3.64 -3.32 19.20
N ASN A 90 -4.30 -4.47 19.03
CA ASN A 90 -5.20 -4.77 17.93
C ASN A 90 -6.64 -4.95 18.42
N GLN A 91 -7.56 -4.91 17.47
CA GLN A 91 -8.98 -5.17 17.66
C GLN A 91 -9.41 -6.25 16.68
N VAL A 92 -9.96 -7.34 17.22
CA VAL A 92 -10.41 -8.50 16.45
C VAL A 92 -11.93 -8.54 16.47
N TYR A 93 -12.52 -8.67 15.30
CA TYR A 93 -13.97 -8.68 15.09
C TYR A 93 -14.40 -10.00 14.46
N SER A 94 -15.46 -10.61 14.98
CA SER A 94 -16.05 -11.82 14.42
C SER A 94 -16.98 -11.47 13.27
N ILE A 95 -16.67 -11.95 12.06
CA ILE A 95 -17.33 -11.53 10.82
C ILE A 95 -17.99 -12.71 10.09
N SER A 96 -18.98 -12.41 9.26
CA SER A 96 -19.59 -13.41 8.37
C SER A 96 -18.72 -13.67 7.12
N GLN A 97 -19.01 -14.76 6.41
CA GLN A 97 -18.38 -15.02 5.10
C GLN A 97 -18.68 -13.91 4.09
N GLU A 98 -19.88 -13.33 4.13
CA GLU A 98 -20.24 -12.20 3.25
C GLU A 98 -19.36 -10.98 3.55
N GLN A 99 -19.16 -10.64 4.82
CA GLN A 99 -18.28 -9.54 5.22
C GLN A 99 -16.83 -9.81 4.84
N TRP A 100 -16.37 -11.05 4.98
CA TRP A 100 -15.05 -11.47 4.53
C TRP A 100 -14.85 -11.19 3.03
N ASP A 101 -15.80 -11.64 2.20
CA ASP A 101 -15.74 -11.47 0.76
C ASP A 101 -15.84 -9.98 0.36
N GLN A 102 -16.66 -9.20 1.07
CA GLN A 102 -16.76 -7.74 0.88
C GLN A 102 -15.46 -6.99 1.20
N LEU A 103 -14.75 -7.39 2.27
CA LEU A 103 -13.46 -6.79 2.62
C LEU A 103 -12.39 -7.08 1.56
N LEU A 104 -12.34 -8.32 1.05
CA LEU A 104 -11.44 -8.69 -0.05
C LEU A 104 -11.77 -7.92 -1.34
N ALA A 105 -13.05 -7.82 -1.70
CA ALA A 105 -13.48 -7.09 -2.88
C ALA A 105 -13.15 -5.59 -2.78
N THR A 106 -13.28 -5.02 -1.58
CA THR A 106 -12.97 -3.62 -1.31
C THR A 106 -11.48 -3.34 -1.43
N ASP A 107 -10.63 -4.20 -0.86
CA ASP A 107 -9.17 -4.10 -0.99
C ASP A 107 -8.72 -4.20 -2.47
N ALA A 108 -9.26 -5.16 -3.21
CA ALA A 108 -8.98 -5.33 -4.63
C ALA A 108 -9.40 -4.10 -5.45
N ARG A 109 -10.60 -3.55 -5.20
CA ARG A 109 -11.07 -2.31 -5.83
C ARG A 109 -10.11 -1.16 -5.56
N ARG A 110 -9.66 -0.98 -4.32
CA ARG A 110 -8.70 0.08 -3.94
C ARG A 110 -7.35 -0.10 -4.64
N SER A 111 -6.88 -1.33 -4.78
CA SER A 111 -5.67 -1.63 -5.56
C SER A 111 -5.82 -1.19 -7.01
N MET A 112 -6.97 -1.46 -7.64
CA MET A 112 -7.25 -1.06 -9.02
C MET A 112 -7.37 0.46 -9.18
N GLU A 113 -8.11 1.13 -8.30
CA GLU A 113 -8.25 2.60 -8.28
C GLU A 113 -6.90 3.29 -8.15
N ARG A 114 -6.04 2.76 -7.28
CA ARG A 114 -4.69 3.28 -7.09
C ARG A 114 -3.82 3.07 -8.33
N ALA A 115 -3.83 1.88 -8.92
CA ALA A 115 -3.06 1.59 -10.12
C ALA A 115 -3.50 2.49 -11.30
N GLU A 116 -4.81 2.71 -11.46
CA GLU A 116 -5.34 3.62 -12.48
C GLU A 116 -4.95 5.07 -12.21
N LYS A 117 -5.02 5.52 -10.95
CA LYS A 117 -4.58 6.86 -10.57
C LYS A 117 -3.08 7.06 -10.83
N GLU A 118 -2.24 6.11 -10.44
CA GLU A 118 -0.79 6.14 -10.69
C GLU A 118 -0.50 6.18 -12.20
N LYS A 119 -1.23 5.40 -13.00
CA LYS A 119 -1.16 5.45 -14.47
C LYS A 119 -1.54 6.82 -15.02
N GLN A 120 -2.64 7.41 -14.54
CA GLN A 120 -3.10 8.74 -14.98
C GLN A 120 -2.08 9.83 -14.63
N GLU A 121 -1.54 9.81 -13.41
CA GLU A 121 -0.50 10.74 -12.95
C GLU A 121 0.80 10.57 -13.77
N GLU A 122 1.19 9.33 -14.11
CA GLU A 122 2.33 9.05 -14.98
C GLU A 122 2.11 9.64 -16.39
N VAL A 123 0.94 9.39 -16.98
CA VAL A 123 0.58 9.91 -18.31
C VAL A 123 0.58 11.45 -18.32
N GLU A 124 -0.02 12.09 -17.31
CA GLU A 124 -0.04 13.54 -17.20
C GLU A 124 1.38 14.12 -17.07
N SER A 125 2.20 13.54 -16.19
CA SER A 125 3.61 13.94 -16.01
C SER A 125 4.41 13.81 -17.30
N LEU A 126 4.27 12.69 -18.02
CA LEU A 126 4.96 12.46 -19.29
C LEU A 126 4.49 13.41 -20.39
N ARG A 127 3.20 13.75 -20.45
CA ARG A 127 2.67 14.75 -21.40
C ARG A 127 3.27 16.14 -21.15
N ILE A 128 3.39 16.54 -19.88
CA ILE A 128 4.04 17.80 -19.51
C ILE A 128 5.51 17.79 -19.93
N GLN A 129 6.24 16.70 -19.63
CA GLN A 129 7.64 16.56 -20.03
C GLN A 129 7.82 16.58 -21.55
N LYS A 130 6.97 15.87 -22.30
CA LYS A 130 6.95 15.89 -23.77
C LYS A 130 6.75 17.31 -24.31
N GLN A 131 5.80 18.05 -23.77
CA GLN A 131 5.54 19.44 -24.19
C GLN A 131 6.74 20.35 -23.88
N GLN A 132 7.36 20.21 -22.71
CA GLN A 132 8.56 20.97 -22.35
C GLN A 132 9.74 20.64 -23.27
N ALA A 133 9.93 19.37 -23.61
CA ALA A 133 10.94 18.92 -24.56
C ALA A 133 10.68 19.51 -25.96
N GLU A 134 9.44 19.50 -26.44
CA GLU A 134 9.05 20.08 -27.73
C GLU A 134 9.29 21.60 -27.79
N HIS A 135 9.05 22.33 -26.69
CA HIS A 135 9.39 23.75 -26.61
C HIS A 135 10.91 24.03 -26.66
N GLN A 136 11.75 23.06 -26.28
CA GLN A 136 13.22 23.20 -26.34
C GLN A 136 13.81 22.80 -27.70
N MET A 137 13.02 22.18 -28.58
CA MET A 137 13.51 21.73 -29.88
C MET A 137 13.93 22.90 -30.77
N GLN A 138 15.06 22.73 -31.45
CA GLN A 138 15.52 23.61 -32.51
C GLN A 138 15.58 22.81 -33.81
N ASP A 139 14.96 23.33 -34.87
CA ASP A 139 14.82 22.64 -36.17
C ASP A 139 14.25 21.21 -36.05
N GLY A 140 13.33 21.01 -35.09
CA GLY A 140 12.67 19.72 -34.84
C GLY A 140 13.55 18.68 -34.14
N ARG A 141 14.68 19.07 -33.54
CA ARG A 141 15.58 18.17 -32.81
C ARG A 141 15.98 18.73 -31.46
N LEU A 142 16.24 17.81 -30.54
CA LEU A 142 16.91 18.08 -29.26
C LEU A 142 18.42 17.78 -29.38
N PRO A 143 19.26 18.36 -28.51
CA PRO A 143 20.65 17.96 -28.42
C PRO A 143 20.79 16.48 -28.02
N ASP A 144 21.98 15.93 -28.25
CA ASP A 144 22.39 14.69 -27.61
C ASP A 144 22.58 14.87 -26.09
N ARG A 145 22.73 13.77 -25.36
CA ARG A 145 22.91 13.79 -23.91
C ARG A 145 24.06 14.71 -23.46
N ASP A 146 25.18 14.71 -24.17
CA ASP A 146 26.33 15.55 -23.81
C ASP A 146 26.09 17.03 -24.12
N GLY A 147 25.35 17.33 -25.19
CA GLY A 147 24.90 18.67 -25.54
C GLY A 147 23.95 19.25 -24.49
N ALA A 148 22.96 18.47 -24.03
CA ALA A 148 22.08 18.88 -22.94
C ALA A 148 22.85 19.16 -21.64
N ARG A 149 23.85 18.34 -21.30
CA ARG A 149 24.75 18.59 -20.16
C ARG A 149 25.54 19.88 -20.31
N ARG A 150 26.05 20.17 -21.51
CA ARG A 150 26.76 21.44 -21.79
C ARG A 150 25.83 22.65 -21.65
N LEU A 151 24.61 22.58 -22.18
CA LEU A 151 23.62 23.65 -22.04
C LEU A 151 23.24 23.90 -20.58
N ARG A 152 23.01 22.83 -19.81
CA ARG A 152 22.75 22.92 -18.37
C ARG A 152 23.89 23.60 -17.62
N LYS A 153 25.14 23.20 -17.91
CA LYS A 153 26.32 23.81 -17.30
C LYS A 153 26.43 25.28 -17.69
N GLN A 154 26.28 25.61 -18.97
CA GLN A 154 26.34 26.98 -19.46
C GLN A 154 25.27 27.86 -18.79
N TYR A 155 24.04 27.38 -18.67
CA TYR A 155 22.97 28.11 -17.98
C TYR A 155 23.32 28.36 -16.52
N ASN A 156 23.75 27.32 -15.80
CA ASN A 156 24.16 27.44 -14.40
C ASN A 156 25.30 28.44 -14.22
N ASP A 157 26.35 28.36 -15.05
CA ASP A 157 27.50 29.26 -14.98
C ASP A 157 27.12 30.72 -15.31
N THR A 158 26.09 30.93 -16.13
CA THR A 158 25.66 32.27 -16.58
C THR A 158 24.66 32.93 -15.63
N TYR A 159 23.74 32.16 -15.06
CA TYR A 159 22.57 32.69 -14.35
C TYR A 159 22.55 32.32 -12.87
N ASN A 160 23.46 31.45 -12.40
CA ASN A 160 23.49 30.96 -11.03
C ASN A 160 24.85 31.26 -10.35
N GLU A 161 25.21 32.54 -10.26
CA GLU A 161 26.48 33.02 -9.70
C GLU A 161 26.68 32.70 -8.20
N GLY A 162 25.67 32.17 -7.51
CA GLY A 162 25.72 31.79 -6.09
C GLY A 162 25.42 30.30 -5.78
N GLY A 163 25.18 29.47 -6.80
CA GLY A 163 24.91 28.03 -6.64
C GLY A 163 23.53 27.64 -6.08
N GLU A 164 22.74 28.59 -5.58
CA GLU A 164 21.42 28.34 -4.98
C GLU A 164 20.22 28.59 -5.92
N GLY A 165 20.46 29.07 -7.14
CA GLY A 165 19.44 29.35 -8.15
C GLY A 165 18.91 28.11 -8.87
N PHE A 166 17.67 28.23 -9.39
CA PHE A 166 17.06 27.19 -10.21
C PHE A 166 17.79 27.02 -11.55
N VAL A 167 18.08 25.77 -11.91
CA VAL A 167 18.61 25.40 -13.23
C VAL A 167 17.53 24.58 -13.96
N PRO A 168 17.02 25.03 -15.11
CA PRO A 168 16.01 24.29 -15.85
C PRO A 168 16.55 22.94 -16.34
N HIS A 169 15.65 21.98 -16.50
CA HIS A 169 15.97 20.72 -17.15
C HIS A 169 16.16 20.94 -18.65
N PHE A 170 17.24 20.41 -19.21
CA PHE A 170 17.50 20.44 -20.66
C PHE A 170 17.32 19.03 -21.19
N PHE A 171 16.29 18.82 -22.01
CA PHE A 171 15.98 17.52 -22.58
C PHE A 171 16.97 17.13 -23.67
N PHE A 172 17.21 15.84 -23.83
CA PHE A 172 18.00 15.28 -24.93
C PHE A 172 17.17 14.31 -25.78
N GLN A 173 17.64 14.06 -27.01
CA GLN A 173 16.85 13.35 -28.02
C GLN A 173 16.42 11.94 -27.57
N GLU A 174 17.30 11.16 -26.92
CA GLU A 174 16.93 9.80 -26.47
C GLU A 174 15.89 9.83 -25.32
N GLU A 175 15.95 10.83 -24.43
CA GLU A 175 14.97 11.01 -23.34
C GLU A 175 13.58 11.29 -23.92
N TYR A 176 13.49 12.21 -24.90
CA TYR A 176 12.24 12.50 -25.59
C TYR A 176 11.64 11.26 -26.27
N LEU A 177 12.48 10.47 -26.97
CA LEU A 177 12.02 9.24 -27.59
C LEU A 177 11.52 8.22 -26.57
N SER A 178 12.18 8.10 -25.42
CA SER A 178 11.74 7.26 -24.30
C SER A 178 10.39 7.72 -23.74
N ILE A 179 10.19 9.03 -23.56
CA ILE A 179 8.92 9.61 -23.10
C ILE A 179 7.80 9.27 -24.09
N CYS A 180 8.03 9.47 -25.39
CA CYS A 180 7.05 9.16 -26.44
C CYS A 180 6.72 7.66 -26.50
N SER A 181 7.73 6.78 -26.37
CA SER A 181 7.52 5.33 -26.31
C SER A 181 6.64 4.95 -25.12
N ARG A 182 6.99 5.47 -23.93
CA ARG A 182 6.25 5.16 -22.69
C ARG A 182 4.80 5.65 -22.74
N LEU A 183 4.56 6.86 -23.25
CA LEU A 183 3.21 7.37 -23.47
C LEU A 183 2.39 6.44 -24.39
N THR A 184 3.01 6.00 -25.50
CA THR A 184 2.36 5.08 -26.44
C THR A 184 1.99 3.76 -25.78
N GLU A 185 2.89 3.19 -24.96
CA GLU A 185 2.64 1.96 -24.21
C GLU A 185 1.50 2.11 -23.20
N LEU A 186 1.43 3.25 -22.51
CA LEU A 186 0.42 3.53 -21.49
C LEU A 186 -0.96 3.86 -22.07
N GLU A 187 -1.03 4.37 -23.31
CA GLU A 187 -2.28 4.68 -24.00
C GLU A 187 -2.88 3.49 -24.77
N GLN A 188 -2.07 2.46 -25.07
CA GLN A 188 -2.50 1.24 -25.77
C GLN A 188 -2.95 0.10 -24.83
N ASN A 189 -2.49 0.12 -23.58
CA ASN A 189 -2.91 -0.79 -22.50
C ASN A 189 -3.84 -0.09 -21.52
#